data_AF-A0A966TAT0-F1
#
_entry.id   AF-A0A966TAT0-F1
#
_cell.length_a   1.000
_cell.length_b   1.000
_cell.length_c   1.000
_cell.angle_alpha   90.00
_cell.angle_beta   90.00
_cell.angle_gamma   90.00
#
_symmetry.space_group_name_H-M   'P 1'
#
loop_
_entity.id
_entity.type
_entity.pdbx_description
1 polymer ?
#
loop_
_entity_poly.entity_id
_entity_poly.type
_entity_poly.pdbx_seq_one_letter_code
_entity_poly.pdbx_strand_id
1 'polypeptide(L)'
;AMIALGYPGEVSADQGEKIMWGVLSTIPFLYILYVLFVELGKSLDRQPEGVAATVGRLRLLLIATWGVYPIAYLLPIIDADGAASSGAFVGRQVGYTIADIAAKCVFGLTILKIARMKSVAEGMKDDH
;
A
#
# COMPACT_ATOMS: atom_id res chain seq x y z
N ALA A 1 -0.31 -6.81 -13.56
CA ALA A 1 1.02 -7.45 -13.49
C ALA A 1 1.36 -7.88 -12.06
N MET A 2 1.59 -6.96 -11.12
CA MET A 2 1.96 -7.28 -9.72
C MET A 2 1.13 -8.40 -9.08
N ILE A 3 -0.18 -8.24 -8.97
CA ILE A 3 -1.06 -9.22 -8.31
C ILE A 3 -0.99 -10.60 -9.01
N ALA A 4 -1.02 -10.60 -10.35
CA ALA A 4 -0.97 -11.82 -11.14
C ALA A 4 0.38 -12.56 -10.98
N LEU A 5 1.49 -11.84 -10.83
CA LEU A 5 2.81 -12.42 -10.58
C LEU A 5 2.97 -12.90 -9.14
N GLY A 6 2.36 -12.21 -8.16
CA GLY A 6 2.46 -12.61 -6.75
C GLY A 6 1.60 -13.84 -6.40
N TYR A 7 0.46 -14.02 -7.08
CA TYR A 7 -0.50 -15.06 -6.77
C TYR A 7 0.06 -16.49 -6.83
N PRO A 8 0.81 -16.91 -7.88
CA PRO A 8 1.40 -18.26 -7.91
C PRO A 8 2.29 -18.56 -6.70
N GLY A 9 3.15 -17.61 -6.29
CA GLY A 9 3.98 -17.81 -5.11
C GLY A 9 3.19 -17.77 -3.79
N GLU A 10 2.12 -16.97 -3.70
CA GLU A 10 1.25 -16.92 -2.52
C GLU A 10 0.68 -18.31 -2.18
N VAL A 11 0.20 -19.03 -3.20
CA VAL A 11 -0.44 -20.35 -3.06
C VAL A 11 0.54 -21.53 -3.10
N SER A 12 1.77 -21.33 -3.58
CA SER A 12 2.76 -22.40 -3.65
C SER A 12 3.17 -22.90 -2.25
N ALA A 13 3.48 -24.19 -2.14
CA ALA A 13 4.16 -24.76 -0.97
C ALA A 13 5.68 -24.76 -1.14
N ASP A 14 6.19 -24.59 -2.36
CA ASP A 14 7.61 -24.55 -2.66
C ASP A 14 8.20 -23.16 -2.37
N GLN A 15 9.34 -23.16 -1.67
CA GLN A 15 9.99 -21.92 -1.26
C GLN A 15 10.70 -21.22 -2.42
N GLY A 16 11.24 -21.97 -3.39
CA GLY A 16 11.87 -21.41 -4.59
C GLY A 16 10.85 -20.64 -5.44
N GLU A 17 9.67 -21.23 -5.65
CA GLU A 17 8.55 -20.58 -6.34
C GLU A 17 8.08 -19.32 -5.62
N LYS A 18 7.93 -19.35 -4.28
CA LYS A 18 7.62 -18.16 -3.48
C LYS A 18 8.61 -17.02 -3.72
N ILE A 19 9.91 -17.31 -3.65
CA ILE A 19 10.94 -16.30 -3.83
C ILE A 19 10.92 -15.76 -5.27
N MET A 20 10.89 -16.64 -6.27
CA MET A 20 10.90 -16.23 -7.68
C MET A 20 9.71 -15.34 -8.01
N TRP A 21 8.49 -15.76 -7.66
CA TRP A 21 7.28 -15.00 -7.93
C TRP A 21 7.19 -13.72 -7.08
N GLY A 22 7.69 -13.75 -5.84
CA GLY A 22 7.82 -12.56 -4.99
C GLY A 22 8.74 -11.50 -5.61
N VAL A 23 9.90 -11.89 -6.13
CA VAL A 23 10.82 -10.97 -6.82
C VAL A 23 10.19 -10.42 -8.10
N LEU A 24 9.58 -11.28 -8.92
CA LEU A 24 8.91 -10.85 -10.15
C LEU A 24 7.75 -9.88 -9.87
N SER A 25 6.97 -10.11 -8.82
CA SER A 25 5.89 -9.21 -8.38
C SER A 25 6.40 -7.87 -7.84
N THR A 26 7.59 -7.86 -7.24
CA THR A 26 8.21 -6.65 -6.67
C THR A 26 8.57 -5.62 -7.74
N ILE A 27 8.92 -6.05 -8.96
CA ILE A 27 9.28 -5.15 -10.07
C ILE A 27 8.14 -4.16 -10.42
N PRO A 28 6.93 -4.63 -10.80
CA PRO A 28 5.81 -3.71 -11.06
C PRO A 28 5.34 -2.98 -9.80
N PHE A 29 5.49 -3.57 -8.61
CA PHE A 29 5.19 -2.88 -7.34
C PHE A 29 6.03 -1.62 -7.14
N LEU A 30 7.36 -1.74 -7.27
CA LEU A 30 8.27 -0.60 -7.14
C LEU A 30 8.02 0.45 -8.22
N TYR A 31 7.69 0.03 -9.44
CA TYR A 31 7.29 0.95 -10.50
C TYR A 31 6.02 1.73 -10.14
N ILE A 32 4.98 1.07 -9.63
CA ILE A 32 3.74 1.74 -9.19
C ILE A 32 4.04 2.72 -8.06
N LEU A 33 4.82 2.33 -7.06
CA LEU A 33 5.21 3.23 -5.96
C LEU A 33 6.00 4.43 -6.47
N TYR A 34 6.91 4.23 -7.41
CA TYR A 34 7.67 5.31 -8.04
C TYR A 34 6.74 6.31 -8.75
N VAL A 35 5.87 5.81 -9.64
CA VAL A 35 4.94 6.67 -10.39
C VAL A 35 4.02 7.42 -9.44
N LEU A 36 3.40 6.73 -8.49
CA LEU A 36 2.51 7.37 -7.52
C LEU A 36 3.25 8.40 -6.67
N PHE A 37 4.46 8.09 -6.20
CA PHE A 37 5.19 9.02 -5.36
C PHE A 37 5.68 10.26 -6.12
N VAL A 38 6.17 10.09 -7.35
CA VAL A 38 6.69 11.18 -8.18
C VAL A 38 5.57 12.04 -8.76
N GLU A 39 4.57 11.43 -9.40
CA GLU A 39 3.47 12.19 -10.03
C GLU A 39 2.59 12.89 -9.00
N LEU A 40 2.28 12.24 -7.87
CA LEU A 40 1.57 12.89 -6.77
C LEU A 40 2.42 14.01 -6.14
N GLY A 41 3.74 13.85 -6.13
CA GLY A 41 4.68 14.90 -5.72
C GLY A 41 4.60 16.14 -6.60
N LYS A 42 4.63 15.97 -7.93
CA LYS A 42 4.48 17.09 -8.89
C LYS A 42 3.14 17.82 -8.76
N SER A 43 2.10 17.10 -8.33
CA SER A 43 0.77 17.71 -8.14
C SER A 43 0.69 18.64 -6.93
N LEU A 44 1.65 18.58 -5.99
CA LEU A 44 1.63 19.38 -4.76
C LEU A 44 1.67 20.88 -5.04
N ASP A 45 2.43 21.30 -6.05
CA ASP A 45 2.59 22.71 -6.44
C ASP A 45 1.29 23.34 -6.96
N ARG A 46 0.30 22.51 -7.30
CA ARG A 46 -1.01 22.94 -7.81
C ARG A 46 -2.10 22.92 -6.74
N GLN A 47 -1.76 22.54 -5.50
CA GLN A 47 -2.73 22.46 -4.42
C GLN A 47 -2.88 23.81 -3.72
N PRO A 48 -4.08 24.15 -3.23
CA PRO A 48 -4.29 25.29 -2.35
C PRO A 48 -3.44 25.22 -1.09
N GLU A 49 -3.21 26.38 -0.47
CA GLU A 49 -2.45 26.48 0.78
C GLU A 49 -3.10 25.63 1.89
N GLY A 50 -2.29 24.87 2.64
CA GLY A 50 -2.77 23.90 3.64
C GLY A 50 -3.18 22.52 3.08
N VAL A 51 -3.60 22.42 1.81
CA VAL A 51 -3.92 21.13 1.15
C VAL A 51 -2.66 20.34 0.80
N ALA A 52 -1.63 21.03 0.29
CA ALA A 52 -0.37 20.41 -0.11
C ALA A 52 0.28 19.56 1.01
N ALA A 53 0.26 20.04 2.25
CA ALA A 53 0.81 19.32 3.40
C ALA A 53 0.07 17.99 3.67
N THR A 54 -1.25 17.98 3.50
CA THR A 54 -2.07 16.77 3.72
C THR A 54 -1.87 15.76 2.59
N VAL A 55 -1.77 16.23 1.34
CA VAL A 55 -1.41 15.37 0.19
C VAL A 55 0.01 14.81 0.34
N GLY A 56 0.96 15.59 0.87
CA GLY A 56 2.30 15.13 1.20
C GLY A 56 2.30 13.99 2.21
N ARG A 57 1.49 14.08 3.27
CA ARG A 57 1.31 12.99 4.25
C ARG A 57 0.62 11.77 3.64
N LEU A 58 -0.36 11.97 2.74
CA LEU A 58 -1.01 10.87 2.02
C LEU A 58 0.00 10.05 1.21
N ARG A 59 1.00 10.69 0.58
CA ARG A 59 2.08 10.00 -0.14
C ARG A 59 2.90 9.08 0.77
N LEU A 60 3.24 9.56 1.97
CA LEU A 60 3.95 8.76 2.96
C LEU A 60 3.09 7.62 3.48
N LEU A 61 1.80 7.88 3.74
CA LEU A 61 0.83 6.86 4.14
C LEU A 61 0.70 5.77 3.08
N LEU A 62 0.70 6.13 1.80
CA LEU A 62 0.67 5.16 0.69
C LEU A 62 1.84 4.18 0.79
N ILE A 63 3.08 4.69 0.86
CA ILE A 63 4.27 3.83 0.96
C ILE A 63 4.23 2.98 2.23
N ALA A 64 3.90 3.59 3.38
CA ALA A 64 3.88 2.91 4.66
C ALA A 64 2.85 1.76 4.69
N THR A 65 1.66 1.97 4.14
CA THR A 65 0.58 0.96 4.16
C THR A 65 0.80 -0.10 3.09
N TRP A 66 1.25 0.28 1.90
CA TRP A 66 1.48 -0.67 0.82
C TRP A 66 2.72 -1.54 1.06
N GLY A 67 3.73 -1.03 1.78
CA GLY A 67 4.91 -1.79 2.18
C GLY A 67 4.61 -2.99 3.09
N VAL A 68 3.45 -3.02 3.75
CA VAL A 68 3.04 -4.14 4.60
C VAL A 68 2.75 -5.40 3.79
N TYR A 69 2.23 -5.29 2.57
CA TYR A 69 1.92 -6.46 1.73
C TYR A 69 3.15 -7.33 1.41
N PRO A 70 4.27 -6.79 0.86
CA PRO A 70 5.45 -7.62 0.63
C PRO A 70 6.07 -8.13 1.94
N ILE A 71 5.98 -7.41 3.05
CA ILE A 71 6.47 -7.90 4.36
C ILE A 71 5.66 -9.12 4.81
N ALA A 72 4.33 -9.07 4.74
CA ALA A 72 3.47 -10.18 5.09
C ALA A 72 3.72 -11.40 4.18
N TYR A 73 3.95 -11.16 2.88
CA TYR A 73 4.32 -12.21 1.92
C TYR A 73 5.63 -12.92 2.28
N LEU A 74 6.60 -12.21 2.85
CA LEU A 74 7.90 -12.77 3.24
C LEU A 74 7.86 -13.64 4.49
N LEU A 75 6.84 -13.52 5.35
CA LEU A 75 6.73 -14.30 6.60
C LEU A 75 6.96 -15.81 6.42
N PRO A 76 6.27 -16.54 5.51
CA PRO A 76 6.54 -17.97 5.26
C PRO A 76 7.90 -18.26 4.61
N ILE A 77 8.62 -17.25 4.09
CA ILE A 77 9.93 -17.43 3.47
C ILE A 77 11.04 -17.31 4.53
N ILE A 78 10.83 -16.45 5.54
CA ILE A 78 11.82 -16.19 6.59
C ILE A 78 11.62 -17.05 7.85
N ASP A 79 10.46 -17.68 7.99
CA ASP A 79 10.16 -18.62 9.08
C ASP A 79 10.89 -19.97 8.86
N ALA A 80 11.38 -20.57 9.94
CA ALA A 80 12.14 -21.82 9.89
C ALA A 80 11.30 -23.02 9.40
N ASP A 81 10.00 -23.04 9.71
CA ASP A 81 9.07 -24.06 9.24
C ASP A 81 8.42 -23.67 7.89
N GLY A 82 8.84 -22.55 7.32
CA GLY A 82 8.49 -22.10 5.99
C GLY A 82 6.98 -22.02 5.75
N ALA A 83 6.52 -22.64 4.66
CA ALA A 83 5.09 -22.70 4.30
C ALA A 83 4.25 -23.60 5.24
N ALA A 84 4.88 -24.47 6.03
CA ALA A 84 4.19 -25.32 7.00
C ALA A 84 3.94 -24.62 8.35
N SER A 85 4.56 -23.45 8.57
CA SER A 85 4.39 -22.66 9.79
C SER A 85 2.96 -22.11 9.91
N SER A 86 2.22 -22.60 10.89
CA SER A 86 0.91 -22.05 11.26
C SER A 86 1.03 -20.61 11.77
N GLY A 87 2.13 -20.29 12.46
CA GLY A 87 2.46 -18.94 12.91
C GLY A 87 2.67 -17.97 11.74
N ALA A 88 3.46 -18.36 10.74
CA ALA A 88 3.68 -17.55 9.54
C ALA A 88 2.41 -17.39 8.71
N PHE A 89 1.56 -18.43 8.64
CA PHE A 89 0.25 -18.34 8.00
C PHE A 89 -0.65 -17.31 8.67
N VAL A 90 -0.84 -17.41 9.99
CA VAL A 90 -1.66 -16.46 10.77
C VAL A 90 -1.08 -15.05 10.68
N GLY A 91 0.24 -14.92 10.85
CA GLY A 91 0.93 -13.63 10.75
C GLY A 91 0.70 -12.95 9.40
N ARG A 92 0.71 -13.71 8.30
CA ARG A 92 0.42 -13.18 6.96
C ARG A 92 -1.00 -12.65 6.86
N GLN A 93 -2.00 -13.40 7.32
CA GLN A 93 -3.40 -12.97 7.26
C GLN A 93 -3.66 -11.73 8.12
N VAL A 94 -3.06 -11.68 9.31
CA VAL A 94 -3.11 -10.49 10.18
C VAL A 94 -2.44 -9.29 9.48
N GLY A 95 -1.27 -9.50 8.89
CA GLY A 95 -0.56 -8.47 8.13
C GLY A 95 -1.39 -7.91 6.98
N TYR A 96 -1.99 -8.78 6.15
CA TYR A 96 -2.88 -8.37 5.06
C TYR A 96 -4.14 -7.66 5.55
N THR A 97 -4.73 -8.10 6.67
CA THR A 97 -5.91 -7.44 7.26
C THR A 97 -5.57 -6.01 7.72
N ILE A 98 -4.44 -5.84 8.41
CA ILE A 98 -3.95 -4.52 8.83
C ILE A 98 -3.68 -3.64 7.60
N ALA A 99 -3.00 -4.20 6.59
CA ALA A 99 -2.72 -3.50 5.34
C ALA A 99 -4.02 -3.05 4.65
N ASP A 100 -5.04 -3.90 4.61
CA ASP A 100 -6.32 -3.59 3.99
C ASP A 100 -7.06 -2.46 4.72
N ILE A 101 -7.14 -2.50 6.05
CA ILE A 101 -7.79 -1.44 6.83
C ILE A 101 -7.04 -0.12 6.63
N ALA A 102 -5.71 -0.13 6.66
CA ALA A 102 -4.92 1.08 6.56
C ALA A 102 -4.91 1.65 5.12
N ALA A 103 -4.67 0.82 4.12
CA ALA A 103 -4.56 1.22 2.71
C ALA A 103 -5.93 1.51 2.05
N LYS A 104 -7.05 1.09 2.66
CA LYS A 104 -8.41 1.35 2.14
C LYS A 104 -9.16 2.33 3.03
N CYS A 105 -9.43 1.98 4.29
CA CYS A 105 -10.27 2.80 5.16
C CYS A 105 -9.56 4.09 5.58
N VAL A 106 -8.36 3.98 6.18
CA VAL A 106 -7.61 5.16 6.64
C VAL A 106 -7.19 6.03 5.46
N PHE A 107 -6.71 5.39 4.39
CA PHE A 107 -6.36 6.09 3.14
C PHE A 107 -7.57 6.81 2.52
N GLY A 108 -8.73 6.14 2.43
CA GLY A 108 -9.96 6.70 1.89
C GLY A 108 -10.50 7.88 2.70
N LEU A 109 -10.48 7.79 4.04
CA LEU A 109 -10.84 8.90 4.91
C LEU A 109 -9.88 10.10 4.76
N THR A 110 -8.61 9.84 4.51
CA THR A 110 -7.62 10.90 4.24
C THR A 110 -7.89 11.58 2.90
N ILE A 111 -8.27 10.83 1.86
CA ILE A 111 -8.71 11.40 0.57
C ILE A 111 -9.98 12.24 0.76
N LEU A 112 -10.97 11.75 1.51
CA LEU A 112 -12.19 12.50 1.78
C LEU A 112 -11.89 13.84 2.47
N LYS A 113 -10.98 13.83 3.45
CA LYS A 113 -10.49 15.05 4.10
C LYS A 113 -9.87 16.03 3.09
N ILE A 114 -9.00 15.53 2.20
CA ILE A 114 -8.38 16.36 1.15
C ILE A 114 -9.45 16.95 0.21
N ALA A 115 -10.43 16.14 -0.21
CA ALA A 115 -11.52 16.59 -1.07
C ALA A 115 -12.31 17.73 -0.42
N ARG A 116 -12.70 17.58 0.86
CA ARG A 116 -13.39 18.63 1.62
C ARG A 116 -12.57 19.92 1.72
N MET A 117 -11.29 19.81 2.06
CA MET A 117 -10.41 20.98 2.15
C MET A 117 -10.30 21.73 0.81
N LYS A 118 -10.27 20.99 -0.31
CA LYS A 118 -10.28 21.61 -1.64
C LYS A 118 -11.62 22.28 -1.96
N SER A 119 -12.74 21.64 -1.66
CA SER A 119 -14.07 22.24 -1.87
C SER A 119 -14.23 23.56 -1.12
N VAL A 120 -13.79 23.62 0.14
CA VAL A 120 -13.81 24.87 0.92
C VAL A 120 -12.90 25.94 0.31
N ALA A 121 -11.70 25.56 -0.14
CA ALA A 121 -10.79 26.49 -0.82
C ALA A 121 -11.35 27.02 -2.15
N GLU A 122 -12.26 26.29 -2.78
CA GLU A 122 -12.97 26.67 -4.02
C GLU A 122 -14.28 27.45 -3.75
N GLY A 123 -14.58 27.80 -2.50
CA GLY A 123 -15.70 28.65 -2.11
C GLY A 123 -16.99 27.93 -1.75
N MET A 124 -16.95 26.60 -1.59
CA MET A 124 -18.07 25.84 -1.02
C MET A 124 -18.20 26.19 0.47
N LYS A 125 -19.44 26.40 0.94
CA LYS A 125 -19.71 26.67 2.36
C LYS A 125 -19.27 25.46 3.20
N ASP A 126 -18.76 25.74 4.40
CA ASP A 126 -18.30 24.74 5.37
C ASP A 126 -19.47 24.27 6.26
N ASP A 127 -20.63 24.09 5.66
CA ASP A 127 -21.86 23.64 6.30
C ASP A 127 -22.04 22.15 6.05
N HIS A 128 -21.21 21.30 6.68
CA HIS A 128 -21.47 19.93 7.18
C HIS A 128 -20.19 19.20 7.60
#